data_AF-A0A1C5TAA6-F1
#
_entry.id   AF-A0A1C5TAA6-F1
#
_cell.length_a   1.000
_cell.length_b   1.000
_cell.length_c   1.000
_cell.angle_alpha   90.00
_cell.angle_beta   90.00
_cell.angle_gamma   90.00
#
_symmetry.space_group_name_H-M   'P 1'
#
loop_
_entity.id
_entity.type
_entity.pdbx_description
1 polymer ?
#
loop_
_entity_poly.entity_id
_entity_poly.type
_entity_poly.pdbx_seq_one_letter_code
_entity_poly.pdbx_strand_id
1 'polypeptide(L)'
;MFDEYYKDTCAIRKSDMIAFLQENSVYSLKDGIGECEATVQIYVGEKEKQSMKKSAKIIHEKLQDSFIQVLPNMYHGEFSINHADDYVRKLLEIVKRR
;
A
#
# COMPACT_ATOMS: atom_id res chain seq x y z
N MET A 1 -13.93 -14.52 7.60
CA MET A 1 -12.90 -13.87 6.77
C MET A 1 -12.23 -14.84 5.80
N PHE A 2 -11.58 -15.93 6.24
CA PHE A 2 -10.95 -16.89 5.31
C PHE A 2 -11.95 -17.59 4.38
N ASP A 3 -13.08 -18.10 4.91
CA ASP A 3 -14.04 -18.86 4.11
C ASP A 3 -14.73 -18.04 3.02
N GLU A 4 -15.04 -16.78 3.30
CA GLU A 4 -15.62 -15.84 2.32
C GLU A 4 -14.57 -15.48 1.26
N TYR A 5 -13.35 -15.13 1.68
CA TYR A 5 -12.24 -14.85 0.77
C TYR A 5 -11.93 -16.05 -0.16
N TYR A 6 -11.98 -17.26 0.37
CA TYR A 6 -11.77 -18.49 -0.39
C TYR A 6 -12.88 -18.70 -1.42
N LYS A 7 -14.15 -18.58 -1.01
CA LYS A 7 -15.30 -18.69 -1.92
C LYS A 7 -15.23 -17.68 -3.06
N ASP A 8 -14.92 -16.43 -2.75
CA ASP A 8 -14.80 -15.36 -3.75
C ASP A 8 -13.63 -15.63 -4.71
N THR A 9 -12.48 -16.08 -4.18
CA THR A 9 -11.32 -16.44 -5.01
C THR A 9 -11.63 -17.61 -5.95
N CYS A 10 -12.40 -18.61 -5.51
CA CYS A 10 -12.83 -19.72 -6.36
C CYS A 10 -13.74 -19.29 -7.52
N ALA A 11 -14.45 -18.17 -7.39
CA ALA A 11 -15.29 -17.64 -8.46
C ALA A 11 -14.48 -16.91 -9.56
N ILE A 12 -13.22 -16.56 -9.28
CA ILE A 12 -12.35 -15.88 -10.25
C ILE A 12 -11.90 -16.88 -11.32
N ARG A 13 -12.14 -16.57 -12.59
CA ARG A 13 -11.65 -17.41 -13.69
C ARG A 13 -10.13 -17.29 -13.79
N LYS A 14 -9.48 -18.38 -14.16
CA LYS A 14 -8.01 -18.42 -14.37
C LYS A 14 -7.53 -17.33 -15.33
N SER A 15 -8.28 -17.07 -16.41
CA SER A 15 -7.98 -15.99 -17.37
C SER A 15 -7.92 -14.63 -16.71
N ASP A 16 -8.86 -14.36 -15.82
CA ASP A 16 -9.04 -13.05 -15.18
C ASP A 16 -7.93 -12.84 -14.14
N MET A 17 -7.55 -13.90 -13.43
CA MET A 17 -6.39 -13.89 -12.53
C MET A 17 -5.07 -13.64 -13.29
N ILE A 18 -4.89 -14.23 -14.48
CA ILE A 18 -3.71 -13.99 -15.32
C ILE A 18 -3.67 -12.52 -15.77
N ALA A 19 -4.79 -12.00 -16.30
CA ALA A 19 -4.89 -10.61 -16.73
C ALA A 19 -4.58 -9.65 -15.57
N PHE A 20 -5.15 -9.90 -14.39
CA PHE A 20 -4.89 -9.10 -13.19
C PHE A 20 -3.40 -9.08 -12.79
N LEU A 21 -2.73 -10.23 -12.80
CA LEU A 21 -1.32 -10.32 -12.45
C LEU A 21 -0.42 -9.66 -13.50
N GLN A 22 -0.77 -9.76 -14.79
CA GLN A 22 -0.05 -9.10 -15.87
C GLN A 22 -0.13 -7.59 -15.76
N GLU A 23 -1.34 -7.04 -15.64
CA GLU A 23 -1.59 -5.61 -15.48
C GLU A 23 -0.85 -5.02 -14.25
N ASN A 24 -0.87 -5.72 -13.11
CA ASN A 24 -0.13 -5.30 -11.93
C ASN A 24 1.39 -5.32 -12.12
N SER A 25 1.90 -6.25 -12.93
CA SER A 25 3.35 -6.39 -13.17
C SER A 25 3.89 -5.34 -14.13
N VAL A 26 3.07 -4.85 -15.06
CA VAL A 26 3.46 -3.81 -16.03
C VAL A 26 3.11 -2.39 -15.57
N TYR A 27 2.45 -2.26 -14.41
CA TYR A 27 2.03 -0.96 -13.89
C TYR A 27 3.23 -0.03 -13.67
N SER A 28 3.11 1.18 -14.20
CA SER A 28 4.04 2.28 -13.99
C SER A 28 3.35 3.43 -13.27
N LEU A 29 4.14 4.19 -12.51
CA LEU A 29 3.65 5.36 -11.81
C LEU A 29 3.22 6.42 -12.83
N LYS A 30 1.97 6.89 -12.75
CA LYS A 30 1.44 7.93 -13.64
C LYS A 30 2.31 9.19 -13.60
N ASP A 31 2.52 9.82 -14.76
CA ASP A 31 3.36 11.02 -14.86
C ASP A 31 2.80 12.20 -14.05
N GLY A 32 1.47 12.36 -14.04
CA GLY A 32 0.78 13.43 -13.30
C GLY A 32 0.72 13.24 -11.77
N ILE A 33 1.33 12.20 -11.18
CA ILE A 33 1.28 12.01 -9.71
C ILE A 33 1.90 13.20 -8.95
N GLY A 34 2.87 13.89 -9.56
CA GLY A 34 3.49 15.07 -8.97
C GLY A 34 2.55 16.28 -8.87
N GLU A 35 1.43 16.28 -9.58
CA GLU A 35 0.39 17.32 -9.50
C GLU A 35 -0.53 17.14 -8.26
N CYS A 36 -0.30 16.09 -7.47
CA CYS A 36 -1.05 15.85 -6.24
C CYS A 36 -0.77 16.95 -5.20
N GLU A 37 -1.82 17.69 -4.83
CA GLU A 37 -1.77 18.73 -3.79
C GLU A 37 -2.04 18.19 -2.38
N ALA A 38 -2.43 16.92 -2.24
CA ALA A 38 -2.72 16.33 -0.95
C ALA A 38 -1.43 15.97 -0.21
N THR A 39 -1.38 16.22 1.10
CA THR A 39 -0.36 15.64 1.98
C THR A 39 -0.51 14.12 2.02
N VAL A 40 0.49 13.39 1.50
CA VAL A 40 0.47 11.92 1.40
C VAL A 40 1.30 11.29 2.51
N GLN A 41 0.73 10.31 3.20
CA GLN A 41 1.42 9.52 4.24
C GLN A 41 1.72 8.12 3.69
N ILE A 42 2.99 7.77 3.59
CA ILE A 42 3.49 6.52 3.00
C ILE A 42 4.08 5.66 4.10
N TYR A 43 3.55 4.44 4.26
CA TYR A 43 4.04 3.46 5.22
C TYR A 43 4.50 2.19 4.52
N VAL A 44 5.67 1.67 4.88
CA VAL A 44 6.18 0.40 4.36
C VAL A 44 6.80 -0.44 5.48
N GLY A 45 6.51 -1.73 5.53
CA GLY A 45 7.11 -2.64 6.51
C GLY A 45 8.62 -2.81 6.29
N GLU A 46 9.40 -2.85 7.36
CA GLU A 46 10.84 -3.10 7.29
C GLU A 46 11.17 -4.45 6.66
N LYS A 47 10.36 -5.46 7.01
CA LYS A 47 10.53 -6.86 6.60
C LYS A 47 9.95 -7.16 5.21
N GLU A 48 9.38 -6.14 4.55
CA GLU A 48 8.99 -6.22 3.15
C GLU A 48 10.19 -6.42 2.22
N LYS A 49 9.89 -6.92 1.02
CA LYS A 49 10.89 -7.04 -0.05
C LYS A 49 11.54 -5.70 -0.36
N GLN A 50 12.81 -5.71 -0.75
CA GLN A 50 13.55 -4.49 -1.09
C GLN A 50 12.88 -3.70 -2.22
N SER A 51 12.21 -4.39 -3.17
CA SER A 51 11.41 -3.76 -4.21
C SER A 51 10.30 -2.88 -3.64
N MET A 52 9.63 -3.28 -2.56
CA MET A 52 8.57 -2.48 -1.95
C MET A 52 9.09 -1.22 -1.28
N LYS A 53 10.20 -1.33 -0.55
CA LYS A 53 10.88 -0.16 0.03
C LYS A 53 11.37 0.81 -1.05
N LYS A 54 11.87 0.29 -2.17
CA LYS A 54 12.22 1.10 -3.35
C LYS A 54 10.99 1.80 -3.93
N SER A 55 9.86 1.10 -4.09
CA SER A 55 8.62 1.70 -4.58
C SER A 55 8.11 2.82 -3.66
N ALA A 56 8.11 2.61 -2.34
CA ALA A 56 7.72 3.64 -1.37
C ALA A 56 8.59 4.91 -1.51
N LYS A 57 9.90 4.73 -1.70
CA LYS A 57 10.84 5.83 -1.93
C LYS A 57 10.56 6.58 -3.24
N ILE A 58 10.34 5.86 -4.34
CA ILE A 58 10.02 6.47 -5.64
C ILE A 58 8.73 7.30 -5.57
N ILE A 59 7.70 6.80 -4.87
CA ILE A 59 6.43 7.54 -4.69
C ILE A 59 6.67 8.82 -3.89
N HIS A 60 7.42 8.71 -2.78
CA HIS A 60 7.79 9.87 -1.95
C HIS A 60 8.54 10.95 -2.75
N GLU A 61 9.53 10.54 -3.55
CA GLU A 61 10.34 11.45 -4.37
C GLU A 61 9.54 12.15 -5.48
N LYS A 62 8.45 11.53 -5.96
CA LYS A 62 7.59 12.11 -7.01
C LYS A 62 6.53 13.08 -6.47
N LEU A 63 6.15 12.99 -5.20
CA LEU A 63 5.08 13.79 -4.60
C LEU A 63 5.65 15.09 -4.00
N GLN A 64 4.93 16.20 -4.14
CA GLN A 64 5.36 17.49 -3.61
C GLN A 64 5.34 17.54 -2.07
N ASP A 65 4.25 17.04 -1.47
CA ASP A 65 4.09 16.99 -0.02
C ASP A 65 3.78 15.56 0.42
N SER A 66 4.81 14.86 0.88
CA SER A 66 4.65 13.52 1.40
C SER A 66 5.58 13.20 2.55
N PHE A 67 5.14 12.28 3.39
CA PHE A 67 5.91 11.70 4.48
C PHE A 67 6.07 10.20 4.23
N ILE A 68 7.26 9.67 4.51
CA ILE A 68 7.56 8.24 4.41
C ILE A 68 8.04 7.70 5.74
N GLN A 69 7.48 6.57 6.17
CA GLN A 69 7.93 5.83 7.35
C GLN A 69 8.11 4.35 7.05
N VAL A 70 9.27 3.84 7.44
CA VAL A 70 9.53 2.40 7.50
C VAL A 70 9.10 1.90 8.88
N LEU A 71 8.18 0.94 8.90
CA LEU A 71 7.63 0.36 10.13
C LEU A 71 8.52 -0.82 10.58
N PRO A 72 9.18 -0.73 11.75
CA PRO A 72 10.13 -1.74 12.19
C PRO A 72 9.44 -3.08 12.43
N ASN A 73 10.12 -4.18 12.08
CA ASN A 73 9.65 -5.55 12.27
C ASN A 73 8.30 -5.92 11.62
N MET A 74 7.76 -5.08 10.72
CA MET A 74 6.47 -5.36 10.07
C MET A 74 6.63 -5.97 8.67
N TYR A 75 5.81 -6.99 8.39
CA TYR A 75 5.58 -7.63 7.10
C TYR A 75 4.34 -7.07 6.39
N HIS A 76 4.05 -7.63 5.21
CA HIS A 76 2.90 -7.25 4.40
C HIS A 76 1.58 -7.39 5.17
N GLY A 77 0.80 -6.31 5.17
CA GLY A 77 -0.52 -6.27 5.80
C GLY A 77 -0.50 -6.23 7.33
N GLU A 78 0.64 -6.42 8.01
CA GLU A 78 0.66 -6.47 9.48
C GLU A 78 0.16 -5.17 10.10
N PHE A 79 0.58 -4.03 9.56
CA PHE A 79 0.18 -2.74 10.12
C PHE A 79 -1.34 -2.54 10.08
N SER A 80 -1.99 -2.79 8.93
CA SER A 80 -3.42 -2.52 8.75
C SER A 80 -4.34 -3.65 9.21
N ILE A 81 -3.87 -4.90 9.24
CA ILE A 81 -4.69 -6.08 9.55
C ILE A 81 -4.43 -6.56 10.97
N ASN A 82 -3.17 -6.80 11.32
CA ASN A 82 -2.80 -7.42 12.60
C ASN A 82 -2.64 -6.39 13.73
N HIS A 83 -2.32 -5.14 13.39
CA HIS A 83 -2.14 -4.01 14.31
C HIS A 83 -3.19 -2.92 14.08
N ALA A 84 -4.45 -3.31 13.91
CA ALA A 84 -5.55 -2.41 13.57
C ALA A 84 -5.69 -1.20 14.52
N ASP A 85 -5.46 -1.38 15.82
CA ASP A 85 -5.52 -0.29 16.80
C ASP A 85 -4.45 0.78 16.54
N ASP A 86 -3.22 0.37 16.22
CA ASP A 86 -2.13 1.29 15.90
C ASP A 86 -2.39 1.99 14.56
N TYR A 87 -2.94 1.27 13.58
CA TYR A 87 -3.36 1.82 12.30
C TYR A 87 -4.44 2.90 12.47
N VAL A 88 -5.50 2.61 13.24
CA VAL A 88 -6.57 3.56 13.52
C VAL A 88 -6.06 4.76 14.31
N ARG A 89 -5.20 4.56 15.31
CA ARG A 89 -4.57 5.67 16.05
C ARG A 89 -3.80 6.58 15.11
N LYS A 90 -3.01 6.01 14.21
CA LYS A 90 -2.25 6.79 13.22
C LYS A 90 -3.15 7.56 12.27
N LEU A 91 -4.23 6.95 11.78
CA LEU A 91 -5.22 7.63 10.96
C LEU A 91 -5.86 8.81 11.69
N LEU A 92 -6.23 8.64 12.96
CA LEU A 92 -6.79 9.72 13.77
C LEU A 92 -5.79 10.86 13.97
N GLU A 93 -4.51 10.57 14.16
CA GLU A 93 -3.46 11.59 14.21
C GLU A 93 -3.36 12.39 12.92
N ILE A 94 -3.43 11.72 11.76
CA ILE A 94 -3.36 12.38 10.44
C ILE A 94 -4.60 13.26 10.23
N VAL A 95 -5.80 12.75 10.52
CA VAL A 95 -7.05 13.48 10.33
C VAL A 95 -7.14 14.70 11.25
N LYS A 96 -6.67 14.60 12.51
CA LYS A 96 -6.68 15.72 13.46
C LYS A 96 -5.66 16.82 13.17
N ARG A 97 -4.66 16.56 12.33
CA ARG A 97 -3.64 17.56 11.93
C ARG A 97 -4.08 18.43 10.75
N ARG A 98 -5.21 18.09 10.13
CA ARG A 98 -5.88 18.93 9.12
C ARG A 98 -6.87 19.87 9.82
#